data_AF-A0A1I3TP73-F1
#
_entry.id   AF-A0A1I3TP73-F1
#
_cell.length_a   1.000
_cell.length_b   1.000
_cell.length_c   1.000
_cell.angle_alpha   90.00
_cell.angle_beta   90.00
_cell.angle_gamma   90.00
#
_symmetry.space_group_name_H-M   'P 1'
#
loop_
_entity.id
_entity.type
_entity.pdbx_description
1 polymer ?
#
loop_
_entity_poly.entity_id
_entity_poly.type
_entity_poly.pdbx_seq_one_letter_code
_entity_poly.pdbx_strand_id
1 'polypeptide(L)'
;MDVYANLLFGVYTWGDGDLPDEFLDLYDDLGEMDLSGKRAAVFGCGDSSYRYFAVAGDILQERLENRGARVLQETVKSDGCPGRAGRLQAARRRVRGVRPGGGRREVSAGRS
;
A
#
# COMPACT_ATOMS: atom_id res chain seq x y z
N MET A 1 2.29 13.75 1.21
CA MET A 1 1.71 12.64 0.39
C MET A 1 0.41 13.04 -0.32
N ASP A 2 -0.02 14.28 -0.15
CA ASP A 2 -1.39 14.72 -0.38
C ASP A 2 -1.72 14.90 -1.86
N VAL A 3 -0.69 15.18 -2.67
CA VAL A 3 -0.79 15.32 -4.13
C VAL A 3 -0.96 13.99 -4.88
N TYR A 4 -0.77 12.84 -4.21
CA TYR A 4 -0.91 11.53 -4.84
C TYR A 4 -2.28 10.91 -4.55
N ALA A 5 -2.92 10.40 -5.59
CA ALA A 5 -4.17 9.64 -5.49
C ALA A 5 -3.94 8.14 -5.23
N ASN A 6 -2.79 7.61 -5.66
CA ASN A 6 -2.43 6.19 -5.53
C ASN A 6 -1.09 6.06 -4.83
N LEU A 7 -1.02 5.16 -3.85
CA LEU A 7 0.14 4.88 -3.03
C LEU A 7 0.58 3.42 -3.25
N LEU A 8 1.88 3.20 -3.36
CA LEU A 8 2.45 1.86 -3.49
C LEU A 8 3.65 1.73 -2.56
N PHE A 9 3.61 0.71 -1.70
CA PHE A 9 4.67 0.45 -0.72
C PHE A 9 5.29 -0.91 -0.93
N GLY A 10 6.59 -1.00 -0.63
CA GLY A 10 7.35 -2.25 -0.59
C GLY A 10 8.17 -2.27 0.70
N VAL A 11 8.01 -3.32 1.51
CA VAL A 11 8.69 -3.43 2.81
C VAL A 11 9.17 -4.86 3.04
N TYR A 12 10.34 -5.00 3.67
CA TYR A 12 10.86 -6.29 4.12
C TYR A 12 10.56 -6.48 5.60
N THR A 13 10.42 -7.73 6.04
CA THR A 13 10.32 -8.03 7.48
C THR A 13 11.70 -8.11 8.11
N TRP A 14 11.84 -7.55 9.31
CA TRP A 14 13.04 -7.65 10.13
C TRP A 14 12.79 -8.42 11.43
N GLY A 15 13.82 -9.07 11.97
CA GLY A 15 13.79 -9.72 13.27
C GLY A 15 12.62 -10.69 13.47
N ASP A 16 11.82 -10.46 14.51
CA ASP A 16 10.72 -11.33 14.93
C ASP A 16 9.36 -10.90 14.35
N GLY A 17 9.36 -10.34 13.14
CA GLY A 17 8.14 -9.91 12.45
C GLY A 17 7.96 -8.39 12.35
N ASP A 18 8.99 -7.62 12.71
CA ASP A 18 8.92 -6.18 12.82
C ASP A 18 9.12 -5.45 11.48
N LEU A 19 8.70 -4.18 11.47
CA LEU A 19 9.08 -3.23 10.44
C LEU A 19 10.59 -2.93 10.54
N PRO A 20 11.27 -2.69 9.41
CA PRO A 20 12.64 -2.19 9.44
C PRO A 20 12.72 -0.83 10.11
N ASP A 21 13.82 -0.56 10.83
CA ASP A 21 14.04 0.73 11.51
C ASP A 21 13.90 1.92 10.56
N GLU A 22 14.40 1.80 9.32
CA GLU A 22 14.30 2.84 8.28
C GLU A 22 12.85 3.11 7.82
N PHE A 23 11.90 2.24 8.17
CA PHE A 23 10.49 2.37 7.84
C PHE A 23 9.65 2.96 9.00
N LEU A 24 10.22 3.07 10.21
CA LEU A 24 9.48 3.52 11.40
C LEU A 24 9.04 4.97 11.29
N ASP A 25 9.93 5.87 10.84
CA ASP A 25 9.60 7.29 10.65
C ASP A 25 8.41 7.46 9.68
N LEU A 26 8.41 6.72 8.56
CA LEU A 26 7.30 6.72 7.61
C LEU A 26 6.02 6.14 8.22
N TYR A 27 6.13 5.08 9.03
CA TYR A 27 4.98 4.45 9.67
C TYR A 27 4.31 5.39 10.67
N ASP A 28 5.10 6.17 11.41
CA ASP A 28 4.63 7.19 12.33
C ASP A 28 3.94 8.33 11.59
N ASP A 29 4.57 8.87 10.54
CA ASP A 29 3.98 9.89 9.66
C ASP A 29 2.61 9.43 9.12
N LEU A 30 2.53 8.21 8.59
CA LEU A 30 1.27 7.63 8.09
C LEU A 30 0.17 7.64 9.16
N GLY A 31 0.53 7.47 10.43
CA GLY A 31 -0.39 7.50 11.56
C GLY A 31 -1.07 8.83 11.81
N GLU A 32 -0.45 9.93 11.37
CA GLU A 32 -0.97 11.27 11.57
C GLU A 32 -1.74 11.77 10.34
N MET A 33 -1.53 11.16 9.17
CA MET A 33 -2.14 11.56 7.90
C MET A 33 -3.58 11.09 7.71
N ASP A 34 -4.44 11.90 7.08
CA ASP A 34 -5.74 11.43 6.56
C ASP A 34 -5.55 10.90 5.12
N LEU A 35 -5.77 9.61 4.94
CA LEU A 35 -5.62 8.94 3.65
C LEU A 35 -6.97 8.67 2.98
N SER A 36 -8.06 9.25 3.49
CA SER A 36 -9.39 9.15 2.91
C SER A 36 -9.40 9.51 1.42
N GLY A 37 -9.99 8.63 0.61
CA GLY A 37 -10.07 8.81 -0.84
C GLY A 37 -8.80 8.42 -1.62
N LYS A 38 -7.71 8.09 -0.93
CA LYS A 38 -6.50 7.52 -1.56
C LYS A 38 -6.67 6.03 -1.77
N ARG A 39 -5.92 5.49 -2.73
CA ARG A 39 -5.88 4.06 -3.05
C ARG A 39 -4.49 3.54 -2.75
N ALA A 40 -4.38 2.40 -2.09
CA ALA A 40 -3.09 1.85 -1.70
C ALA A 40 -2.91 0.38 -2.11
N ALA A 41 -1.67 -0.03 -2.29
CA ALA A 41 -1.27 -1.43 -2.36
C ALA A 41 0.11 -1.62 -1.72
N VAL A 42 0.31 -2.78 -1.09
CA VAL A 42 1.53 -3.11 -0.34
C VAL A 42 2.14 -4.41 -0.87
N PHE A 43 3.46 -4.40 -1.00
CA PHE A 43 4.29 -5.58 -1.26
C PHE A 43 5.14 -5.87 -0.03
N GLY A 44 5.02 -7.08 0.51
CA GLY A 44 5.85 -7.59 1.58
C GLY A 44 6.88 -8.56 1.03
N CYS A 45 8.12 -8.50 1.50
CA CYS A 45 9.09 -9.55 1.22
C CYS A 45 9.76 -10.05 2.50
N GLY A 46 10.18 -11.30 2.48
CA GLY A 46 10.81 -11.96 3.63
C GLY A 46 11.34 -13.31 3.22
N ASP A 47 11.62 -14.16 4.19
CA ASP A 47 12.05 -15.54 3.98
C ASP A 47 11.05 -16.47 4.67
N SER A 48 10.47 -17.39 3.90
CA SER A 48 9.43 -18.30 4.40
C SER A 48 9.96 -19.32 5.44
N SER A 49 11.28 -19.41 5.61
CA SER A 49 11.94 -20.20 6.65
C SER A 49 11.80 -19.58 8.04
N TYR A 50 11.44 -18.30 8.12
CA TYR A 50 11.19 -17.61 9.38
C TYR A 50 9.71 -17.75 9.77
N ARG A 51 9.45 -17.81 11.08
CA ARG A 51 8.08 -17.89 11.63
C ARG A 51 7.20 -16.74 11.12
N TYR A 52 7.77 -15.53 11.04
CA TYR A 52 7.06 -14.32 10.66
C TYR A 52 7.34 -13.97 9.19
N PHE A 53 6.68 -14.69 8.28
CA PHE A 53 6.86 -14.49 6.85
C PHE A 53 6.19 -13.21 6.32
N ALA A 54 7.02 -12.23 5.93
CA ALA A 54 6.64 -10.99 5.26
C ALA A 54 5.52 -10.19 5.99
N VAL A 55 5.49 -10.29 7.32
CA VAL A 55 4.47 -9.69 8.22
C VAL A 55 4.50 -8.16 8.20
N ALA A 56 5.66 -7.55 7.92
CA ALA A 56 5.81 -6.10 7.84
C ALA A 56 4.87 -5.46 6.80
N GLY A 57 4.58 -6.18 5.71
CA GLY A 57 3.61 -5.72 4.71
C GLY A 57 2.19 -5.68 5.25
N ASP A 58 1.80 -6.65 6.07
CA ASP A 58 0.48 -6.68 6.69
C ASP A 58 0.32 -5.54 7.71
N ILE A 59 1.35 -5.28 8.52
CA ILE A 59 1.39 -4.17 9.48
C ILE A 59 1.17 -2.83 8.76
N LEU A 60 1.84 -2.65 7.62
CA LEU A 60 1.71 -1.43 6.83
C LEU A 60 0.34 -1.33 6.15
N GLN A 61 -0.20 -2.44 5.65
CA GLN A 61 -1.55 -2.48 5.09
C GLN A 61 -2.59 -2.06 6.13
N GLU A 62 -2.54 -2.62 7.33
CA GLU A 62 -3.47 -2.31 8.42
C GLU A 62 -3.40 -0.82 8.78
N ARG A 63 -2.19 -0.26 8.87
CA ARG A 63 -1.99 1.17 9.10
C ARG A 63 -2.68 2.03 8.03
N LEU A 64 -2.55 1.68 6.77
CA LEU A 64 -3.16 2.43 5.66
C LEU A 64 -4.70 2.37 5.72
N GLU A 65 -5.27 1.20 6.01
CA GLU A 65 -6.71 1.00 6.17
C GLU A 65 -7.26 1.81 7.34
N ASN A 66 -6.58 1.75 8.50
CA ASN A 66 -6.94 2.51 9.71
C ASN A 66 -6.94 4.02 9.49
N ARG A 67 -6.20 4.51 8.50
CA ARG A 67 -6.11 5.94 8.14
C ARG A 67 -7.00 6.33 6.96
N GLY A 68 -7.89 5.44 6.53
CA GLY A 68 -8.93 5.72 5.53
C GLY A 68 -8.52 5.46 4.08
N ALA A 69 -7.31 4.92 3.83
CA ALA A 69 -6.92 4.52 2.49
C ALA A 69 -7.73 3.31 2.04
N ARG A 70 -8.15 3.30 0.76
CA ARG A 70 -8.72 2.12 0.15
C ARG A 70 -7.61 1.20 -0.35
N VAL A 71 -7.29 0.17 0.42
CA VAL A 71 -6.39 -0.90 -0.03
C VAL A 71 -7.07 -1.70 -1.15
N LEU A 72 -6.35 -1.88 -2.27
CA LEU A 72 -6.92 -2.45 -3.50
C LEU A 72 -6.84 -3.98 -3.57
N GLN A 73 -5.94 -4.57 -2.79
CA GLN A 73 -5.69 -6.00 -2.71
C GLN A 73 -4.94 -6.29 -1.40
N GLU A 74 -5.07 -7.52 -0.90
CA GLU A 74 -4.22 -8.01 0.18
C GLU A 74 -2.74 -7.90 -0.18
N THR A 75 -1.90 -7.73 0.85
CA THR A 75 -0.45 -7.63 0.72
C THR A 75 0.10 -8.77 -0.11
N VAL A 76 0.79 -8.42 -1.18
CA VAL A 76 1.46 -9.42 -2.01
C VAL A 76 2.78 -9.77 -1.35
N LYS A 77 2.90 -11.02 -0.88
CA LYS A 77 4.09 -11.54 -0.21
C LYS A 77 5.00 -12.28 -1.18
N SER A 78 6.30 -11.97 -1.12
CA SER A 78 7.34 -12.65 -1.91
C SER A 78 8.35 -13.32 -0.98
N ASP A 79 8.67 -14.57 -1.30
CA ASP A 79 9.82 -15.26 -0.72
C ASP A 79 11.10 -14.79 -1.42
N GLY A 80 11.99 -14.18 -0.64
CA GLY A 80 13.10 -13.37 -1.12
C GLY A 80 12.69 -11.93 -1.45
N CYS A 81 13.47 -10.98 -0.91
CA CYS A 81 13.40 -9.58 -1.31
C CYS A 81 14.20 -9.33 -2.60
N PRO A 82 13.67 -8.59 -3.59
CA PRO A 82 14.34 -8.36 -4.88
C PRO A 82 15.60 -7.44 -4.85
N GLY A 83 16.32 -7.36 -3.73
CA GLY A 83 17.66 -6.75 -3.63
C GLY A 83 18.59 -7.69 -2.86
N ARG A 84 19.81 -8.03 -3.31
CA ARG A 84 20.78 -7.40 -4.23
C ARG A 84 21.02 -8.34 -5.43
N ALA A 85 20.83 -7.86 -6.66
CA ALA A 85 20.91 -8.59 -7.93
C ALA A 85 19.65 -9.38 -8.35
N GLY A 86 18.84 -8.70 -9.16
CA GLY A 86 18.24 -9.29 -10.36
C GLY A 86 17.04 -10.19 -10.14
N ARG A 87 15.85 -9.59 -10.26
CA ARG A 87 14.74 -10.01 -11.15
C ARG A 87 13.40 -9.60 -10.51
N LEU A 88 13.02 -8.34 -10.68
CA LEU A 88 11.65 -7.88 -10.43
C LEU A 88 10.72 -8.46 -11.52
N GLN A 89 10.30 -9.72 -11.38
CA GLN A 89 9.25 -10.32 -12.24
C GLN A 89 7.95 -10.65 -11.50
N ALA A 90 7.91 -10.53 -10.17
CA ALA A 90 6.72 -10.84 -9.38
C ALA A 90 5.95 -9.57 -9.00
N ALA A 91 5.12 -9.05 -9.91
CA ALA A 91 3.92 -8.24 -9.60
C ALA A 91 3.15 -7.78 -10.86
N ARG A 92 3.14 -8.55 -11.96
CA ARG A 92 2.41 -8.15 -13.20
C ARG A 92 0.90 -8.42 -13.16
N ARG A 93 0.24 -8.33 -12.00
CA ARG A 93 -1.24 -8.30 -11.97
C ARG A 93 -1.70 -6.85 -12.17
N ARG A 94 -2.24 -6.54 -13.36
CA ARG A 94 -3.00 -5.31 -13.58
C ARG A 94 -4.11 -5.25 -12.54
N VAL A 95 -4.05 -4.26 -11.65
CA VAL A 95 -5.18 -3.87 -10.81
C VAL A 95 -6.30 -3.38 -11.75
N ARG A 96 -7.20 -4.29 -12.14
CA ARG A 96 -8.40 -3.94 -12.90
C ARG A 96 -9.38 -3.29 -11.93
N GLY A 97 -9.43 -1.96 -11.90
CA GLY A 97 -10.38 -1.26 -11.04
C GLY A 97 -10.26 0.26 -10.95
N VAL A 98 -9.44 0.91 -11.79
CA VAL A 98 -9.35 2.37 -11.79
C VAL A 98 -10.28 2.94 -12.86
N ARG A 99 -11.55 3.18 -12.49
CA ARG A 99 -12.34 4.20 -13.17
C ARG A 99 -11.92 5.56 -12.60
N PRO A 100 -11.44 6.52 -13.41
CA PRO A 100 -11.30 7.89 -12.95
C PRO A 100 -12.70 8.38 -12.55
N GLY A 101 -12.81 9.01 -11.39
CA GLY A 101 -14.07 9.50 -10.84
C GLY A 101 -14.79 10.39 -11.86
N GLY A 102 -16.02 10.01 -12.21
CA GLY A 102 -16.89 10.83 -13.02
C GLY A 102 -17.25 12.09 -12.24
N GLY A 103 -16.88 13.25 -12.80
CA GLY A 103 -17.29 14.55 -12.30
C GLY A 103 -18.82 14.62 -12.22
N ARG A 104 -19.32 15.14 -11.09
CA ARG A 104 -20.73 15.46 -10.90
C ARG A 104 -21.14 16.42 -12.02
N ARG A 105 -22.09 16.02 -12.86
CA ARG A 105 -22.78 16.97 -13.74
C ARG A 105 -23.76 17.75 -12.86
N GLU A 106 -23.55 19.07 -12.78
CA GLU A 106 -24.53 19.99 -12.23
C GLU A 106 -25.86 19.82 -12.97
N VAL A 107 -26.93 19.76 -12.19
CA VAL A 107 -28.30 19.71 -12.66
C VAL A 107 -28.68 21.13 -13.07
N SER A 108 -28.99 21.30 -14.35
CA SER A 108 -29.55 22.53 -14.91
C SER A 108 -30.87 22.87 -14.20
N ALA A 109 -30.88 23.94 -13.42
CA ALA A 109 -32.11 24.59 -12.98
C ALA A 109 -32.54 25.57 -14.08
N GLY A 110 -33.52 25.14 -14.89
CA GLY A 110 -34.24 26.05 -15.77
C GLY A 110 -35.04 27.05 -14.94
N ARG A 111 -34.98 28.33 -15.33
CA ARG A 111 -35.97 29.35 -14.99
C ARG A 111 -36.12 30.30 -16.17
N SER A 112 -37.36 30.26 -16.68
CA SER A 112 -38.15 31.26 -17.44
C SER A 112 -37.51 32.01 -18.60
#